data_AF-A0A077RS39-F1
#
_entry.id   AF-A0A077RS39-F1
#
_cell.length_a   1.000
_cell.length_b   1.000
_cell.length_c   1.000
_cell.angle_alpha   90.00
_cell.angle_beta   90.00
_cell.angle_gamma   90.00
#
_symmetry.space_group_name_H-M   'P 1'
#
loop_
_entity.id
_entity.type
_entity.pdbx_description
1 polymer ?
#
loop_
_entity_poly.entity_id
_entity_poly.type
_entity_poly.pdbx_seq_one_letter_code
_entity_poly.pdbx_strand_id
1 'polypeptide(L)'
;MACCWLLVFVWVWWLPFMFAGGKEQQGEGCSAERCGNLTISDPFWLTDLETGRSCGSLDFEVNCNNSIPVLRSSGSTGLSGFAIKDILHEERSLHVVDLHKEEDFNVSNGCHFPRWNTSRKLGHPFKVNPINLNLIFYNCTKTVALVEVRCVNTSNAFVCAGVRYYMTGGYAGYALEGCDAIVVPVLGSLGEVNASNYKRLISDGFVLTWDPPPARKFFNRQSSFYEVRR
;
A
#
# COMPACT_ATOMS: atom_id res chain seq x y z
N MET A 1 52.06 -10.57 -73.27
CA MET A 1 52.99 -11.13 -72.26
C MET A 1 52.31 -10.89 -70.92
N ALA A 2 51.65 -11.90 -70.36
CA ALA A 2 52.22 -12.81 -69.34
C ALA A 2 52.57 -12.03 -68.06
N CYS A 3 52.22 -12.42 -66.84
CA CYS A 3 51.42 -13.49 -66.27
C CYS A 3 51.38 -13.17 -64.75
N CYS A 4 50.44 -13.75 -64.01
CA CYS A 4 50.58 -14.09 -62.59
C CYS A 4 50.84 -12.97 -61.55
N TRP A 5 49.81 -12.61 -60.80
CA TRP A 5 49.64 -13.13 -59.43
C TRP A 5 48.20 -12.92 -58.95
N LEU A 6 47.44 -14.01 -58.94
CA LEU A 6 46.33 -14.20 -58.01
C LEU A 6 46.93 -14.42 -56.62
N LEU A 7 46.32 -13.85 -55.58
CA LEU A 7 45.87 -14.56 -54.35
C LEU A 7 45.72 -13.62 -53.12
N VAL A 8 44.49 -13.59 -52.58
CA VAL A 8 44.14 -13.57 -51.12
C VAL A 8 44.38 -12.21 -50.41
N PHE A 9 43.37 -11.47 -49.94
CA PHE A 9 42.49 -11.79 -48.80
C PHE A 9 41.14 -11.05 -48.93
N VAL A 10 40.10 -11.76 -49.32
CA VAL A 10 38.74 -11.46 -48.86
C VAL A 10 38.59 -12.20 -47.54
N TRP A 11 38.77 -11.53 -46.41
CA TRP A 11 38.08 -11.85 -45.15
C TRP A 11 38.49 -10.93 -44.00
N VAL A 12 37.54 -10.79 -43.08
CA VAL A 12 37.64 -10.23 -41.72
C VAL A 12 37.50 -8.71 -41.59
N TRP A 13 36.28 -8.22 -41.79
CA TRP A 13 35.62 -7.39 -40.76
C TRP A 13 34.09 -7.43 -40.91
N TRP A 14 33.55 -8.64 -40.89
CA TRP A 14 32.27 -8.87 -40.22
C TRP A 14 32.59 -9.21 -38.77
N LEU A 15 32.91 -8.21 -37.98
CA LEU A 15 32.67 -8.32 -36.55
C LEU A 15 31.15 -8.16 -36.41
N PRO A 16 30.40 -9.20 -35.96
CA PRO A 16 29.05 -8.94 -35.52
C PRO A 16 29.19 -7.87 -34.44
N PHE A 17 28.46 -6.77 -34.62
CA PHE A 17 28.20 -5.83 -33.55
C PHE A 17 27.45 -6.65 -32.51
N MET A 18 28.21 -7.32 -31.65
CA MET A 18 27.69 -7.87 -30.42
C MET A 18 27.25 -6.61 -29.68
N PHE A 19 25.98 -6.25 -29.87
CA PHE A 19 25.21 -5.82 -28.74
C PHE A 19 25.38 -6.96 -27.74
N ALA A 20 26.42 -6.86 -26.92
CA ALA A 20 26.30 -7.24 -25.55
C ALA A 20 25.09 -6.45 -25.09
N GLY A 21 23.92 -7.10 -25.19
CA GLY A 21 22.78 -6.75 -24.37
C GLY A 21 23.38 -6.78 -22.98
N GLY A 22 23.76 -5.60 -22.50
CA GLY A 22 24.02 -5.42 -21.10
C GLY A 22 22.77 -5.96 -20.47
N LYS A 23 22.89 -7.13 -19.84
CA LYS A 23 21.89 -7.58 -18.90
C LYS A 23 21.72 -6.37 -18.01
N GLU A 24 20.56 -5.74 -18.10
CA GLU A 24 20.11 -4.88 -17.04
C GLU A 24 20.40 -5.69 -15.78
N GLN A 25 21.35 -5.22 -14.97
CA GLN A 25 21.33 -5.57 -13.58
C GLN A 25 20.09 -4.86 -13.02
N GLN A 26 18.93 -5.43 -13.34
CA GLN A 26 17.77 -5.42 -12.50
C GLN A 26 18.33 -5.89 -11.16
N GLY A 27 18.53 -4.92 -10.25
CA GLY A 27 19.10 -5.20 -8.93
C GLY A 27 18.36 -6.40 -8.38
N GLU A 28 19.11 -7.40 -7.96
CA GLU A 28 18.61 -8.67 -7.43
C GLU A 28 17.47 -8.34 -6.46
N GLY A 29 16.23 -8.53 -6.92
CA GLY A 29 15.06 -8.19 -6.13
C GLY A 29 15.11 -8.96 -4.81
N CYS A 30 14.47 -8.43 -3.78
CA CYS A 30 14.37 -9.14 -2.51
C CYS A 30 13.91 -10.58 -2.75
N SER A 31 14.62 -11.55 -2.15
CA SER A 31 14.23 -12.95 -2.24
C SER A 31 12.84 -13.12 -1.64
N ALA A 32 12.02 -13.98 -2.25
CA ALA A 32 10.71 -14.28 -1.71
C ALA A 32 10.87 -15.04 -0.39
N GLU A 33 10.19 -14.58 0.66
CA GLU A 33 10.26 -15.13 2.00
C GLU A 33 8.86 -15.34 2.59
N ARG A 34 8.74 -16.26 3.55
CA ARG A 34 7.43 -16.55 4.17
C ARG A 34 7.24 -15.75 5.45
N CYS A 35 6.04 -15.19 5.63
CA CYS A 35 5.55 -14.67 6.89
C CYS A 35 4.18 -15.28 7.21
N GLY A 36 4.18 -16.25 8.12
CA GLY A 36 2.99 -17.07 8.39
C GLY A 36 2.50 -17.79 7.12
N ASN A 37 1.29 -17.47 6.70
CA ASN A 37 0.66 -18.07 5.52
C ASN A 37 0.95 -17.34 4.22
N LEU A 38 1.56 -16.15 4.27
CA LEU A 38 1.87 -15.36 3.08
C LEU A 38 3.30 -15.56 2.60
N THR A 39 3.48 -15.47 1.28
CA THR A 39 4.80 -15.33 0.66
C THR A 39 4.98 -13.86 0.32
N ILE A 40 5.92 -13.22 1.00
CA ILE A 40 6.31 -11.83 0.79
C ILE A 40 7.34 -11.80 -0.34
N SER A 41 7.05 -11.05 -1.40
CA SER A 41 7.89 -10.94 -2.58
C SER A 41 7.77 -9.55 -3.19
N ASP A 42 8.66 -9.24 -4.14
CA ASP A 42 8.72 -7.94 -4.81
C ASP A 42 7.32 -7.40 -5.21
N PRO A 43 6.99 -6.13 -4.90
CA PRO A 43 7.85 -5.10 -4.30
C PRO A 43 7.96 -5.14 -2.77
N PHE A 44 7.24 -6.04 -2.10
CA PHE A 44 7.27 -6.20 -0.64
C PHE A 44 8.48 -6.99 -0.20
N TRP A 45 8.98 -6.67 0.99
CA TRP A 45 10.16 -7.35 1.52
C TRP A 45 10.20 -7.32 3.04
N LEU A 46 10.95 -8.28 3.58
CA LEU A 46 11.23 -8.40 5.01
C LEU A 46 12.66 -7.91 5.27
N THR A 47 12.87 -7.24 6.40
CA THR A 47 14.23 -6.93 6.84
C THR A 47 14.94 -8.25 7.17
N ASP A 48 16.07 -8.49 6.51
CA ASP A 48 16.95 -9.62 6.82
C ASP A 48 17.42 -9.50 8.28
N LEU A 49 17.03 -10.46 9.11
CA LEU A 49 17.35 -10.47 10.53
C LEU A 49 18.84 -10.74 10.80
N GLU A 50 19.54 -11.40 9.88
CA GLU A 50 20.97 -11.71 10.02
C GLU A 50 21.84 -10.52 9.64
N THR A 51 21.51 -9.82 8.55
CA THR A 51 22.34 -8.71 8.04
C THR A 51 21.79 -7.32 8.39
N GLY A 52 20.53 -7.23 8.80
CA GLY A 52 19.82 -5.96 9.04
C GLY A 52 19.68 -5.10 7.78
N ARG A 53 19.94 -5.64 6.58
CA ARG A 53 19.97 -4.87 5.34
C ARG A 53 18.59 -4.72 4.74
N SER A 54 18.31 -3.50 4.28
CA SER A 54 17.17 -3.22 3.41
C SER A 54 17.49 -3.64 1.97
N CYS A 55 16.59 -4.39 1.34
CA CYS A 55 16.74 -4.83 -0.05
C CYS A 55 15.77 -4.14 -1.02
N GLY A 56 14.78 -3.37 -0.52
CA GLY A 56 13.77 -2.67 -1.33
C GLY A 56 13.43 -1.28 -0.79
N SER A 57 12.39 -0.65 -1.35
CA SER A 57 11.91 0.64 -0.83
C SER A 57 11.32 0.47 0.57
N LEU A 58 11.66 1.37 1.51
CA LEU A 58 11.07 1.38 2.85
C LEU A 58 9.55 1.48 2.83
N ASP A 59 8.98 2.02 1.73
CA ASP A 59 7.53 2.08 1.57
C ASP A 59 6.87 0.69 1.47
N PHE A 60 7.63 -0.34 1.11
CA PHE A 60 7.11 -1.70 0.97
C PHE A 60 7.65 -2.65 2.04
N GLU A 61 8.28 -2.11 3.09
CA GLU A 61 8.78 -2.91 4.20
C GLU A 61 7.62 -3.57 4.97
N VAL A 62 7.71 -4.89 5.16
CA VAL A 62 6.80 -5.69 5.96
C VAL A 62 7.51 -6.15 7.23
N ASN A 63 6.88 -5.90 8.37
CA ASN A 63 7.30 -6.46 9.65
C ASN A 63 6.62 -7.82 9.83
N CYS A 64 7.39 -8.87 10.10
CA CYS A 64 6.84 -10.19 10.40
C CYS A 64 7.08 -10.52 11.88
N ASN A 65 6.18 -10.10 12.76
CA ASN A 65 6.26 -10.47 14.19
C ASN A 65 5.23 -11.54 14.50
N ASN A 66 5.62 -12.62 15.19
CA ASN A 66 4.75 -13.74 15.54
C ASN A 66 3.95 -14.30 14.34
N SER A 67 4.56 -14.36 13.15
CA SER A 67 3.93 -14.79 11.90
C SER A 67 2.81 -13.88 11.37
N ILE A 68 2.67 -12.65 11.88
CA ILE A 68 1.70 -11.67 11.41
C ILE A 68 2.44 -10.65 10.53
N PRO A 69 2.18 -10.61 9.21
CA PRO A 69 2.77 -9.61 8.32
C PRO A 69 2.06 -8.27 8.51
N VAL A 70 2.83 -7.24 8.86
CA VAL A 70 2.34 -5.88 9.08
C VAL A 70 3.09 -4.91 8.19
N LEU A 71 2.38 -4.18 7.34
CA LEU A 71 2.94 -3.14 6.48
C LEU A 71 3.42 -1.96 7.33
N ARG A 72 4.73 -1.63 7.26
CA ARG A 72 5.33 -0.55 8.06
C ARG A 72 5.09 0.85 7.50
N SER A 73 4.99 1.00 6.18
CA SER A 73 4.88 2.29 5.48
C SER A 73 3.56 3.05 5.68
N SER A 74 2.76 2.67 6.66
CA SER A 74 1.65 3.50 7.08
C SER A 74 2.17 4.63 7.98
N GLY A 75 2.61 5.72 7.36
CA GLY A 75 3.21 6.89 8.01
C GLY A 75 2.51 7.33 9.30
N SER A 76 3.05 6.90 10.43
CA SER A 76 3.21 7.71 11.65
C SER A 76 3.92 6.86 12.70
N THR A 77 4.91 7.45 13.33
CA THR A 77 5.58 6.96 14.53
C THR A 77 4.57 6.44 15.56
N GLY A 78 4.55 5.12 15.77
CA GLY A 78 3.90 4.49 16.93
C GLY A 78 2.39 4.21 16.82
N LEU A 79 1.72 4.45 15.68
CA LEU A 79 0.32 4.06 15.50
C LEU A 79 0.25 2.71 14.78
N SER A 80 -0.47 1.73 15.36
CA SER A 80 -0.58 0.35 14.86
C SER A 80 -0.87 0.29 13.36
N GLY A 81 -0.06 -0.49 12.64
CA GLY A 81 -0.03 -0.58 11.18
C GLY A 81 -1.12 -1.45 10.56
N PHE A 82 -0.96 -1.77 9.28
CA PHE A 82 -1.92 -2.61 8.53
C PHE A 82 -1.46 -4.06 8.51
N ALA A 83 -2.20 -4.96 9.16
CA ALA A 83 -1.96 -6.39 9.03
C ALA A 83 -2.41 -6.85 7.64
N ILE A 84 -1.53 -7.54 6.93
CA ILE A 84 -1.77 -8.03 5.57
C ILE A 84 -2.43 -9.41 5.67
N LYS A 85 -3.62 -9.53 5.09
CA LYS A 85 -4.32 -10.81 4.94
C LYS A 85 -3.99 -11.50 3.63
N ASP A 86 -3.87 -10.73 2.56
CA ASP A 86 -3.58 -11.25 1.23
C ASP A 86 -2.89 -10.19 0.35
N ILE A 87 -2.12 -10.66 -0.63
CA ILE A 87 -1.38 -9.84 -1.60
C ILE A 87 -1.72 -10.33 -3.01
N LEU A 88 -2.44 -9.51 -3.76
CA LEU A 88 -2.79 -9.77 -5.15
C LEU A 88 -1.86 -8.95 -6.05
N HIS A 89 -0.69 -9.53 -6.39
CA HIS A 89 0.35 -8.85 -7.15
C HIS A 89 -0.11 -8.40 -8.55
N GLU A 90 -0.89 -9.22 -9.24
CA GLU A 90 -1.41 -8.90 -10.59
C GLU A 90 -2.32 -7.66 -10.56
N GLU A 91 -3.17 -7.56 -9.54
CA GLU A 91 -4.11 -6.45 -9.35
C GLU A 91 -3.47 -5.24 -8.65
N ARG A 92 -2.22 -5.37 -8.18
CA ARG A 92 -1.56 -4.43 -7.28
C ARG A 92 -2.44 -4.02 -6.10
N SER A 93 -2.99 -5.03 -5.43
CA SER A 93 -3.91 -4.83 -4.31
C SER A 93 -3.58 -5.66 -3.08
N LEU A 94 -3.81 -5.08 -1.90
CA LEU A 94 -3.60 -5.71 -0.59
C LEU A 94 -4.93 -5.82 0.13
N HIS A 95 -5.27 -6.99 0.63
CA HIS A 95 -6.32 -7.11 1.63
C HIS A 95 -5.70 -6.91 3.01
N VAL A 96 -6.16 -5.90 3.75
CA VAL A 96 -5.57 -5.50 5.03
C VAL A 96 -6.60 -5.27 6.14
N VAL A 97 -6.14 -5.33 7.38
CA VAL A 97 -6.87 -4.91 8.58
C VAL A 97 -6.11 -3.78 9.26
N ASP A 98 -6.82 -2.70 9.63
CA ASP A 98 -6.27 -1.63 10.46
C ASP A 98 -6.27 -2.10 11.93
N LEU A 99 -5.11 -2.56 12.40
CA LEU A 99 -4.97 -3.18 13.72
C LEU A 99 -5.44 -2.25 14.85
N HIS A 100 -5.23 -0.94 14.70
CA HIS A 100 -5.68 0.04 15.69
C HIS A 100 -7.20 0.15 15.76
N LYS A 101 -7.89 0.03 14.61
CA LYS A 101 -9.35 0.07 14.59
C LYS A 101 -9.91 -1.17 15.25
N GLU A 102 -9.27 -2.31 15.06
CA GLU A 102 -9.66 -3.53 15.76
C GLU A 102 -9.45 -3.38 17.28
N GLU A 103 -8.29 -2.88 17.70
CA GLU A 103 -7.96 -2.59 19.11
C GLU A 103 -8.98 -1.66 19.77
N ASP A 104 -9.39 -0.58 19.09
CA ASP A 104 -10.38 0.38 19.57
C ASP A 104 -11.71 -0.30 20.02
N PHE A 105 -12.07 -1.44 19.44
CA PHE A 105 -13.34 -2.15 19.69
C PHE A 105 -13.22 -3.52 20.37
N ASN A 106 -12.00 -4.03 20.58
CA ASN A 106 -11.73 -5.35 21.16
C ASN A 106 -11.50 -5.34 22.70
N VAL A 107 -11.69 -4.19 23.35
CA VAL A 107 -11.51 -4.08 24.81
C VAL A 107 -12.76 -4.59 25.54
N SER A 108 -12.57 -5.52 26.47
CA SER A 108 -13.63 -6.20 27.23
C SER A 108 -14.47 -5.27 28.13
N ASN A 109 -13.96 -4.09 28.46
CA ASN A 109 -14.58 -3.13 29.39
C ASN A 109 -14.94 -1.76 28.77
N GLY A 110 -14.99 -1.65 27.44
CA GLY A 110 -15.40 -0.41 26.77
C GLY A 110 -15.19 -0.45 25.27
N CYS A 111 -15.74 0.53 24.54
CA CYS A 111 -15.28 0.80 23.18
C CYS A 111 -14.60 2.15 23.20
N HIS A 112 -13.40 2.21 22.66
CA HIS A 112 -12.73 3.46 22.38
C HIS A 112 -13.24 3.96 21.02
N PHE A 113 -13.85 5.16 21.00
CA PHE A 113 -14.29 5.72 19.72
C PHE A 113 -13.06 6.02 18.85
N PRO A 114 -13.03 5.58 17.58
CA PRO A 114 -11.86 5.77 16.74
C PRO A 114 -11.58 7.26 16.54
N ARG A 115 -10.32 7.70 16.70
CA ARG A 115 -9.98 9.14 16.68
C ARG A 115 -9.55 9.70 15.33
N TRP A 116 -9.09 8.83 14.44
CA TRP A 116 -8.45 9.21 13.18
C TRP A 116 -9.02 8.42 12.01
N ASN A 117 -9.14 9.04 10.84
CA ASN A 117 -9.46 8.30 9.62
C ASN A 117 -8.36 7.29 9.30
N THR A 118 -8.72 6.09 8.87
CA THR A 118 -7.74 5.05 8.48
C THR A 118 -6.77 5.54 7.41
N SER A 119 -7.25 6.37 6.47
CA SER A 119 -6.43 6.97 5.41
C SER A 119 -5.31 7.88 5.91
N ARG A 120 -5.42 8.47 7.11
CA ARG A 120 -4.38 9.35 7.69
C ARG A 120 -3.08 8.60 7.90
N LYS A 121 -3.16 7.29 8.11
CA LYS A 121 -2.01 6.41 8.27
C LYS A 121 -1.42 6.01 6.93
N LEU A 122 -2.13 6.13 5.81
CA LEU A 122 -1.61 5.64 4.53
C LEU A 122 -0.55 6.60 3.98
N GLY A 123 0.68 6.11 3.89
CA GLY A 123 1.75 6.76 3.14
C GLY A 123 1.63 6.47 1.64
N HIS A 124 2.24 7.33 0.82
CA HIS A 124 2.51 6.96 -0.57
C HIS A 124 3.40 5.70 -0.60
N PRO A 125 3.15 4.71 -1.47
CA PRO A 125 2.27 4.70 -2.65
C PRO A 125 0.86 4.11 -2.45
N PHE A 126 0.42 3.88 -1.21
CA PHE A 126 -0.84 3.17 -0.95
C PHE A 126 -2.08 4.07 -1.01
N LYS A 127 -3.19 3.51 -1.49
CA LYS A 127 -4.50 4.17 -1.58
C LYS A 127 -5.59 3.20 -1.17
N VAL A 128 -6.69 3.71 -0.60
CA VAL A 128 -7.90 2.91 -0.39
C VAL A 128 -8.51 2.60 -1.75
N ASN A 129 -8.76 1.32 -2.03
CA ASN A 129 -9.39 0.90 -3.28
C ASN A 129 -10.86 1.40 -3.32
N PRO A 130 -11.32 2.03 -4.42
CA PRO A 130 -12.72 2.46 -4.58
C PRO A 130 -13.78 1.36 -4.47
N ILE A 131 -13.40 0.08 -4.58
CA ILE A 131 -14.32 -1.05 -4.38
C ILE A 131 -14.81 -1.15 -2.93
N ASN A 132 -14.07 -0.57 -1.98
CA ASN A 132 -14.46 -0.57 -0.58
C ASN A 132 -15.68 0.31 -0.33
N LEU A 133 -16.43 -0.05 0.70
CA LEU A 133 -17.44 0.80 1.30
C LEU A 133 -16.87 1.43 2.57
N ASN A 134 -17.60 2.40 3.12
CA ASN A 134 -17.20 3.07 4.35
C ASN A 134 -18.19 2.78 5.48
N LEU A 135 -17.63 2.51 6.64
CA LEU A 135 -18.27 2.78 7.92
C LEU A 135 -17.94 4.22 8.32
N ILE A 136 -18.97 4.98 8.69
CA ILE A 136 -18.80 6.33 9.20
C ILE A 136 -19.28 6.34 10.64
N PHE A 137 -18.34 6.57 11.54
CA PHE A 137 -18.59 6.73 12.96
C PHE A 137 -18.79 8.21 13.25
N TYR A 138 -19.93 8.54 13.84
CA TYR A 138 -20.29 9.88 14.24
C TYR A 138 -20.26 10.00 15.76
N ASN A 139 -19.59 11.04 16.26
CA ASN A 139 -19.69 11.46 17.64
C ASN A 139 -20.47 12.77 17.69
N CYS A 140 -21.73 12.70 18.10
CA CYS A 140 -22.69 13.81 18.00
C CYS A 140 -23.05 14.34 19.38
N THR A 141 -23.27 15.66 19.45
CA THR A 141 -23.85 16.30 20.64
C THR A 141 -25.37 16.24 20.70
N LYS A 142 -26.03 15.87 19.59
CA LYS A 142 -27.49 15.79 19.43
C LYS A 142 -27.90 14.44 18.87
N THR A 143 -29.16 14.07 19.04
CA THR A 143 -29.74 12.85 18.46
C THR A 143 -29.84 12.96 16.94
N VAL A 144 -29.43 11.90 16.25
CA VAL A 144 -29.44 11.79 14.79
C VAL A 144 -30.05 10.45 14.38
N ALA A 145 -30.67 10.37 13.21
CA ALA A 145 -31.32 9.16 12.69
C ALA A 145 -30.28 8.18 12.11
N LEU A 146 -29.54 7.49 12.99
CA LEU A 146 -28.49 6.52 12.66
C LEU A 146 -28.53 5.33 13.64
N VAL A 147 -27.74 4.28 13.37
CA VAL A 147 -27.60 3.16 14.31
C VAL A 147 -26.75 3.59 15.49
N GLU A 148 -27.33 3.54 16.69
CA GLU A 148 -26.62 3.88 17.93
C GLU A 148 -25.65 2.75 18.32
N VAL A 149 -24.42 3.13 18.64
CA VAL A 149 -23.36 2.25 19.15
C VAL A 149 -23.21 2.52 20.64
N ARG A 150 -23.64 1.56 21.47
CA ARG A 150 -23.51 1.64 22.94
C ARG A 150 -22.37 0.78 23.42
N CYS A 151 -21.53 1.36 24.27
CA CYS A 151 -20.39 0.70 24.90
C CYS A 151 -20.42 0.94 26.41
N VAL A 152 -19.74 0.10 27.19
CA VAL A 152 -19.78 0.16 28.67
C VAL A 152 -19.27 1.53 29.12
N ASN A 153 -20.22 2.41 29.45
CA ASN A 153 -20.09 3.63 30.22
C ASN A 153 -19.27 4.80 29.64
N THR A 154 -19.41 5.25 28.37
CA THR A 154 -18.89 6.62 28.06
C THR A 154 -19.32 7.39 26.80
N SER A 155 -20.00 6.88 25.77
CA SER A 155 -20.29 7.73 24.59
C SER A 155 -21.51 7.32 23.76
N ASN A 156 -22.33 8.31 23.36
CA ASN A 156 -23.34 8.18 22.31
C ASN A 156 -22.67 8.36 20.94
N ALA A 157 -22.20 7.27 20.36
CA ALA A 157 -21.68 7.25 19.01
C ALA A 157 -22.68 6.62 18.06
N PHE A 158 -22.68 7.04 16.80
CA PHE A 158 -23.55 6.47 15.78
C PHE A 158 -22.72 5.92 14.62
N VAL A 159 -23.24 4.90 13.93
CA VAL A 159 -22.58 4.31 12.76
C VAL A 159 -23.51 4.31 11.55
N CYS A 160 -22.96 4.71 10.41
CA CYS A 160 -23.57 4.56 9.10
C CYS A 160 -22.71 3.58 8.28
N ALA A 161 -23.35 2.68 7.53
CA ALA A 161 -22.67 1.68 6.72
C ALA A 161 -23.12 1.74 5.26
N GLY A 162 -22.32 1.13 4.39
CA GLY A 162 -22.64 1.02 2.96
C GLY A 162 -22.44 2.31 2.17
N VAL A 163 -21.80 3.32 2.77
CA VAL A 163 -21.56 4.59 2.10
C VAL A 163 -20.42 4.42 1.10
N ARG A 164 -20.69 4.66 -0.19
CA ARG A 164 -19.67 4.55 -1.23
C ARG A 164 -18.54 5.54 -0.99
N TYR A 165 -17.31 5.08 -1.25
CA TYR A 165 -16.14 5.94 -1.29
C TYR A 165 -16.18 6.79 -2.56
N TYR A 166 -16.51 8.08 -2.44
CA TYR A 166 -16.45 9.01 -3.57
C TYR A 166 -15.10 9.71 -3.60
N MET A 167 -14.26 9.35 -4.58
CA MET A 167 -12.96 10.00 -4.84
C MET A 167 -13.06 11.53 -5.02
N THR A 168 -14.22 12.04 -5.46
CA THR A 168 -14.45 13.44 -5.82
C THR A 168 -14.90 14.33 -4.66
N GLY A 169 -15.33 13.79 -3.52
CA GLY A 169 -16.01 14.54 -2.46
C GLY A 169 -15.21 14.80 -1.17
N GLY A 170 -14.04 14.14 -1.00
CA GLY A 170 -13.30 14.16 0.26
C GLY A 170 -14.17 13.77 1.47
N TYR A 171 -13.73 14.12 2.68
CA TYR A 171 -14.49 13.87 3.92
C TYR A 171 -15.70 14.81 4.09
N ALA A 172 -15.80 15.87 3.29
CA ALA A 172 -16.85 16.87 3.42
C ALA A 172 -18.25 16.32 3.12
N GLY A 173 -18.35 15.30 2.25
CA GLY A 173 -19.62 14.61 1.95
C GLY A 173 -20.21 13.83 3.13
N TYR A 174 -19.45 13.68 4.22
CA TYR A 174 -19.88 12.99 5.44
C TYR A 174 -20.06 13.95 6.61
N ALA A 175 -20.04 15.27 6.38
CA ALA A 175 -20.26 16.24 7.44
C ALA A 175 -21.73 16.20 7.89
N LEU A 176 -21.94 16.06 9.21
CA LEU A 176 -23.24 16.15 9.85
C LEU A 176 -23.16 17.23 10.92
N GLU A 177 -24.13 18.15 10.95
CA GLU A 177 -24.08 19.30 11.85
C GLU A 177 -24.01 18.87 13.32
N GLY A 178 -23.00 19.37 14.04
CA GLY A 178 -22.81 19.05 15.46
C GLY A 178 -22.23 17.66 15.73
N CYS A 179 -21.65 17.00 14.71
CA CYS A 179 -20.99 15.70 14.82
C CYS A 179 -19.58 15.71 14.23
N ASP A 180 -18.67 15.04 14.92
CA ASP A 180 -17.38 14.63 14.33
C ASP A 180 -17.56 13.31 13.60
N ALA A 181 -16.97 13.18 12.40
CA ALA A 181 -17.09 12.00 11.56
C ALA A 181 -15.73 11.32 11.33
N ILE A 182 -15.68 10.02 11.54
CA ILE A 182 -14.50 9.18 11.31
C ILE A 182 -14.84 8.08 10.32
N VAL A 183 -14.03 7.99 9.27
CA VAL A 183 -14.24 7.07 8.15
C VAL A 183 -13.31 5.89 8.26
N VAL A 184 -13.90 4.70 8.24
CA VAL A 184 -13.21 3.42 8.27
C VAL A 184 -13.61 2.64 7.01
N PRO A 185 -12.67 2.38 6.08
CA PRO A 185 -12.94 1.57 4.91
C PRO A 185 -13.17 0.11 5.33
N VAL A 186 -14.11 -0.54 4.67
CA VAL A 186 -14.46 -1.95 4.84
C VAL A 186 -14.72 -2.59 3.48
N LEU A 187 -14.50 -3.89 3.38
CA LEU A 187 -14.88 -4.65 2.19
C LEU A 187 -16.37 -4.47 1.90
N GLY A 188 -16.68 -4.01 0.68
CA GLY A 188 -18.03 -4.07 0.15
C GLY A 188 -18.25 -5.42 -0.49
N SER A 189 -19.01 -6.32 0.15
CA SER A 189 -19.59 -7.43 -0.58
C SER A 189 -20.78 -6.90 -1.41
N LEU A 190 -21.18 -7.63 -2.44
CA LEU A 190 -22.39 -7.36 -3.25
C LEU A 190 -23.71 -7.37 -2.44
N GLY A 191 -23.65 -7.56 -1.11
CA GLY A 191 -24.77 -7.50 -0.18
C GLY A 191 -24.80 -6.19 0.62
N GLU A 192 -25.93 -5.92 1.24
CA GLU A 192 -26.13 -4.74 2.10
C GLU A 192 -25.22 -4.81 3.34
N VAL A 193 -24.31 -3.82 3.47
CA VAL A 193 -23.43 -3.73 4.63
C VAL A 193 -24.24 -3.24 5.83
N ASN A 194 -24.42 -4.10 6.83
CA ASN A 194 -25.15 -3.76 8.04
C ASN A 194 -24.25 -3.10 9.09
N ALA A 195 -24.60 -1.88 9.48
CA ALA A 195 -23.86 -1.09 10.45
C ALA A 195 -23.80 -1.73 11.86
N SER A 196 -24.77 -2.58 12.21
CA SER A 196 -24.75 -3.32 13.49
C SER A 196 -23.59 -4.32 13.58
N ASN A 197 -23.05 -4.77 12.44
CA ASN A 197 -21.94 -5.71 12.35
C ASN A 197 -20.57 -5.01 12.25
N TYR A 198 -20.48 -3.72 12.62
CA TYR A 198 -19.27 -2.91 12.44
C TYR A 198 -17.98 -3.57 12.94
N LYS A 199 -18.01 -4.29 14.08
CA LYS A 199 -16.83 -4.99 14.61
C LYS A 199 -16.31 -6.03 13.62
N ARG A 200 -17.21 -6.88 13.12
CA ARG A 200 -16.89 -7.90 12.13
C ARG A 200 -16.40 -7.26 10.84
N LEU A 201 -17.05 -6.19 10.37
CA LEU A 201 -16.65 -5.50 9.14
C LEU A 201 -15.23 -4.89 9.24
N ILE A 202 -14.88 -4.33 10.40
CA ILE A 202 -13.52 -3.85 10.69
C ILE A 202 -12.52 -5.00 10.69
N SER A 203 -12.83 -6.10 11.39
CA SER A 203 -11.99 -7.30 11.44
C SER A 203 -11.88 -8.00 10.08
N ASP A 204 -12.91 -7.94 9.23
CA ASP A 204 -12.89 -8.47 7.87
C ASP A 204 -11.93 -7.66 7.00
N GLY A 205 -11.77 -6.36 7.27
CA GLY A 205 -10.76 -5.51 6.66
C GLY A 205 -11.22 -4.85 5.36
N PHE A 206 -10.27 -4.36 4.57
CA PHE A 206 -10.51 -3.60 3.35
C PHE A 206 -9.34 -3.74 2.37
N VAL A 207 -9.54 -3.29 1.12
CA VAL A 207 -8.55 -3.39 0.06
C VAL A 207 -7.77 -2.09 -0.11
N LEU A 208 -6.45 -2.17 -0.08
CA LEU A 208 -5.57 -1.11 -0.56
C LEU A 208 -5.12 -1.41 -1.98
N THR A 209 -4.77 -0.38 -2.74
CA THR A 209 -3.96 -0.49 -3.96
C THR A 209 -2.64 0.24 -3.77
N TRP A 210 -1.62 -0.13 -4.55
CA TRP A 210 -0.37 0.61 -4.61
C TRP A 210 0.00 0.99 -6.04
N ASP A 211 0.59 2.17 -6.17
CA ASP A 211 1.21 2.58 -7.42
C ASP A 211 2.60 1.89 -7.55
N PRO A 212 3.04 1.52 -8.76
CA PRO A 212 4.41 1.08 -8.97
C PRO A 212 5.38 2.21 -8.62
N PRO A 213 6.57 1.89 -8.09
CA PRO A 213 7.59 2.90 -7.83
C PRO A 213 7.90 3.67 -9.12
N PRO A 214 8.11 5.00 -9.07
CA PRO A 214 8.40 5.78 -10.25
C PRO A 214 9.64 5.22 -10.96
N ALA A 215 9.53 4.99 -12.28
CA ALA A 215 10.67 4.56 -13.08
C ALA A 215 11.83 5.56 -12.90
N ARG A 216 13.02 5.06 -12.55
CA ARG A 216 14.22 5.91 -12.42
C ARG A 216 14.47 6.56 -13.79
N LYS A 217 14.15 7.85 -13.92
CA LYS A 217 14.54 8.63 -15.10
C LYS A 217 16.05 8.84 -15.04
N PHE A 218 16.80 8.07 -15.83
CA PHE A 218 18.21 8.35 -16.06
C PHE A 218 18.32 9.71 -16.76
N PHE A 219 18.71 10.75 -16.03
CA PHE A 219 19.22 11.96 -16.65
C PHE A 219 20.60 11.63 -17.22
N ASN A 220 20.66 11.37 -18.53
CA ASN A 220 21.91 11.41 -19.26
C ASN A 220 22.45 12.84 -19.20
N ARG A 221 23.27 13.14 -18.19
CA ARG A 221 24.06 14.37 -18.17
C ARG A 221 25.18 14.20 -19.19
N GLN A 222 24.86 14.43 -20.45
CA GLN A 222 25.87 14.57 -21.48
C GLN A 222 26.57 15.90 -21.22
N SER A 223 27.75 15.82 -20.63
CA SER A 223 28.61 16.97 -20.36
C SER A 223 29.06 17.53 -21.71
N SER A 224 28.38 18.56 -22.20
CA SER A 224 28.93 19.41 -23.25
C SER A 224 29.75 20.51 -22.58
N PHE A 225 31.05 20.28 -22.44
CA PHE A 225 31.99 21.37 -22.23
C PHE A 225 32.30 21.99 -23.58
N TYR A 226 31.48 22.98 -23.97
CA TYR A 226 31.87 23.95 -24.98
C TYR A 226 32.91 24.89 -24.38
N GLU A 227 34.10 24.82 -24.96
CA GLU A 227 35.09 25.88 -25.19
C GLU A 227 34.62 27.31 -24.87
N VAL A 228 35.22 27.95 -23.85
CA VAL A 228 35.29 29.42 -23.74
C VAL A 228 36.70 29.84 -23.36
N ARG A 229 37.36 30.39 -24.37
CA ARG A 229 38.61 31.15 -24.41
C ARG A 229 38.69 32.24 -23.33
N ARG A 230 39.82 32.30 -22.61
CA ARG A 230 40.54 33.54 -22.30
C ARG A 230 42.01 33.27 -22.06
#